data_AF-W0EGE0-F1
#
_entry.id   AF-W0EGE0-F1
#
_cell.length_a   1.000
_cell.length_b   1.000
_cell.length_c   1.000
_cell.angle_alpha   90.00
_cell.angle_beta   90.00
_cell.angle_gamma   90.00
#
_symmetry.space_group_name_H-M   'P 1'
#
loop_
_entity.id
_entity.type
_entity.pdbx_description
1 polymer ?
#
loop_
_entity_poly.entity_id
_entity_poly.type
_entity_poly.pdbx_seq_one_letter_code
_entity_poly.pdbx_strand_id
1 'polypeptide(L)'
;MRAFLIGLVSGSLGFLVSFFLKEPGLVEKGLLILGLGALLLAAIFSGVLSSGDRGRANYSDEEDFRERMNWSLQLFLFGLPCFLAFLAIYYLNAK
;
A
#
# COMPACT_ATOMS: atom_id res chain seq x y z
N MET A 1 -3.94 8.35 -10.55
CA MET A 1 -4.70 9.09 -9.52
C MET A 1 -5.88 8.31 -8.93
N ARG A 2 -6.66 7.55 -9.73
CA ARG A 2 -7.79 6.77 -9.19
C ARG A 2 -7.41 5.84 -8.02
N ALA A 3 -6.30 5.10 -8.14
CA ALA A 3 -5.80 4.24 -7.06
C ALA A 3 -5.52 5.01 -5.75
N PHE A 4 -4.92 6.20 -5.84
CA PHE A 4 -4.73 7.09 -4.69
C PHE A 4 -6.04 7.51 -4.05
N LEU A 5 -7.02 7.93 -4.87
CA LEU A 5 -8.34 8.32 -4.37
C LEU A 5 -9.07 7.15 -3.71
N ILE A 6 -8.99 5.95 -4.28
CA ILE A 6 -9.55 4.73 -3.68
C ILE A 6 -8.88 4.46 -2.34
N GLY A 7 -7.55 4.48 -2.28
CA GLY A 7 -6.81 4.28 -1.03
C GLY A 7 -7.12 5.35 0.02
N LEU A 8 -7.27 6.61 -0.41
CA LEU A 8 -7.66 7.72 0.47
C LEU A 8 -9.06 7.49 1.05
N VAL A 9 -10.04 7.15 0.20
CA VAL A 9 -11.42 6.86 0.64
C VAL A 9 -11.45 5.65 1.57
N SER A 10 -10.79 4.54 1.21
CA SER A 10 -10.72 3.33 2.04
C SER A 10 -10.03 3.60 3.38
N GLY A 11 -8.91 4.31 3.37
CA GLY A 11 -8.17 4.68 4.58
C GLY A 11 -8.96 5.62 5.48
N SER A 12 -9.56 6.68 4.92
CA SER A 12 -10.41 7.61 5.67
C SER A 12 -11.66 6.92 6.24
N LEU A 13 -12.32 6.05 5.47
CA LEU A 13 -13.47 5.29 5.98
C LEU A 13 -13.08 4.37 7.12
N GLY A 14 -11.99 3.60 6.98
CA GLY A 14 -11.48 2.75 8.04
C GLY A 14 -11.14 3.55 9.29
N PHE A 15 -10.44 4.68 9.13
CA PHE A 15 -10.14 5.61 10.22
C PHE A 15 -11.41 6.11 10.92
N LEU A 16 -12.40 6.60 10.19
CA LEU A 16 -13.66 7.08 10.77
C LEU A 16 -14.42 5.97 11.50
N VAL A 17 -14.52 4.77 10.91
CA VAL A 17 -15.20 3.63 11.53
C VAL A 17 -14.52 3.23 12.85
N SER A 18 -13.19 3.32 12.93
CA SER A 18 -12.45 2.96 14.15
C SER A 18 -12.86 3.74 15.39
N PHE A 19 -13.31 5.00 15.27
CA PHE A 19 -13.77 5.80 16.41
C PHE A 19 -15.09 5.32 17.01
N PHE A 20 -15.93 4.65 16.22
CA PHE A 20 -17.23 4.16 16.67
C PHE A 20 -17.18 2.72 17.20
N LEU A 21 -16.06 2.03 17.01
CA LEU A 21 -15.86 0.68 17.49
C LEU A 21 -15.19 0.69 18.87
N LYS A 22 -15.75 -0.10 19.81
CA LYS A 22 -15.12 -0.33 21.12
C LYS A 22 -13.77 -1.06 21.00
N GLU A 23 -13.66 -1.93 20.01
CA GLU A 23 -12.45 -2.70 19.72
C GLU A 23 -12.04 -2.48 18.25
N PRO A 24 -11.23 -1.46 17.95
CA PRO A 24 -10.85 -1.12 16.57
C PRO A 24 -9.86 -2.10 15.95
N GLY A 25 -9.40 -3.13 16.69
CA GLY A 25 -8.34 -4.05 16.27
C GLY A 25 -8.62 -4.78 14.94
N LEU A 26 -9.88 -5.05 14.60
CA LEU A 26 -10.24 -5.63 13.30
C LEU A 26 -9.97 -4.66 12.14
N VAL A 27 -10.35 -3.38 12.31
CA VAL A 27 -10.15 -2.33 11.31
C VAL A 27 -8.67 -2.00 11.16
N GLU A 28 -7.95 -1.94 12.28
CA GLU A 28 -6.50 -1.75 12.32
C GLU A 28 -5.77 -2.83 11.51
N LYS A 29 -6.05 -4.12 11.78
CA LYS A 29 -5.45 -5.25 11.05
C LYS A 29 -5.83 -5.23 9.56
N GLY A 30 -7.07 -4.86 9.24
CA GLY A 30 -7.51 -4.72 7.85
C GLY A 30 -6.72 -3.65 7.10
N LEU A 31 -6.56 -2.47 7.69
CA LEU A 31 -5.77 -1.38 7.11
C LEU A 31 -4.28 -1.71 7.02
N LEU A 32 -3.73 -2.46 7.99
CA LEU A 32 -2.36 -2.97 7.91
C LEU A 32 -2.18 -3.90 6.72
N ILE A 33 -3.05 -4.90 6.54
CA ILE A 33 -2.96 -5.85 5.42
C ILE A 33 -3.12 -5.13 4.09
N LEU A 34 -4.11 -4.25 3.95
CA LEU A 34 -4.35 -3.50 2.71
C LEU A 34 -3.22 -2.51 2.41
N GLY A 35 -2.74 -1.79 3.43
CA GLY A 35 -1.69 -0.79 3.29
C GLY A 35 -0.32 -1.43 3.07
N LEU A 36 0.18 -2.16 4.06
CA LEU A 36 1.51 -2.77 3.99
C LEU A 36 1.57 -3.85 2.92
N GLY A 37 0.53 -4.66 2.74
CA GLY A 37 0.48 -5.66 1.67
C GLY A 37 0.60 -5.03 0.29
N ALA A 38 -0.15 -3.96 0.01
CA ALA A 38 -0.02 -3.24 -1.25
C ALA A 38 1.36 -2.57 -1.41
N LEU A 39 1.94 -2.01 -0.35
CA LEU A 39 3.28 -1.41 -0.40
C LEU A 39 4.38 -2.45 -0.67
N LEU A 40 4.28 -3.63 -0.05
CA LEU A 40 5.23 -4.73 -0.31
C LEU A 40 5.11 -5.24 -1.74
N LEU A 41 3.88 -5.42 -2.24
CA LEU A 41 3.66 -5.77 -3.64
C LEU A 41 4.22 -4.68 -4.57
N ALA A 42 4.00 -3.40 -4.26
CA ALA A 42 4.56 -2.30 -5.03
C ALA A 42 6.10 -2.37 -5.11
N ALA A 43 6.77 -2.70 -4.00
CA ALA A 43 8.22 -2.90 -3.96
C ALA A 43 8.69 -4.12 -4.78
N ILE A 44 7.91 -5.20 -4.80
CA ILE A 44 8.20 -6.36 -5.66
C ILE A 44 8.07 -5.97 -7.13
N PHE A 45 6.96 -5.33 -7.51
CA PHE A 45 6.70 -4.94 -8.90
C PHE A 45 7.71 -3.91 -9.43
N SER A 46 8.15 -2.96 -8.60
CA SER A 46 9.21 -2.00 -8.97
C SER A 46 10.58 -2.66 -9.17
N GLY A 47 10.79 -3.86 -8.62
CA GLY A 47 12.07 -4.55 -8.65
C GLY A 47 13.10 -4.02 -7.65
N VAL A 48 12.71 -3.12 -6.72
CA VAL A 48 13.65 -2.59 -5.70
C VAL A 48 14.19 -3.67 -4.76
N LEU A 49 13.46 -4.78 -4.63
CA LEU A 49 13.87 -5.95 -3.85
C LEU A 49 14.74 -6.95 -4.65
N SER A 50 15.00 -6.69 -5.93
CA SER A 50 15.85 -7.51 -6.79
C SER A 50 17.28 -6.99 -6.80
N SER A 51 18.26 -7.89 -7.04
CA SER A 51 19.65 -7.48 -7.24
C SER A 51 19.80 -6.69 -8.54
N GLY A 52 20.55 -5.59 -8.50
CA GLY A 52 20.74 -4.68 -9.63
C GLY A 52 21.28 -5.37 -10.89
N ASP A 53 22.04 -6.45 -10.74
CA ASP A 53 22.55 -7.26 -11.85
C ASP A 53 21.43 -7.98 -12.63
N ARG A 54 20.38 -8.43 -11.94
CA ARG A 54 19.22 -9.07 -12.58
C ARG A 54 18.29 -8.05 -13.22
N GLY A 55 18.15 -6.86 -12.63
CA GLY A 55 17.42 -5.76 -13.24
C GLY A 55 18.03 -5.35 -14.58
N ARG A 56 19.37 -5.30 -14.64
CA ARG A 56 20.14 -4.94 -15.85
C ARG A 56 20.09 -5.98 -16.97
N ALA A 57 19.96 -7.25 -16.63
CA ALA A 57 19.82 -8.34 -17.60
C ALA A 57 18.38 -8.51 -18.12
N ASN A 58 17.37 -8.00 -17.39
CA ASN A 58 15.95 -8.16 -17.72
C ASN A 58 15.34 -6.94 -18.46
N TYR A 59 16.15 -5.96 -18.88
CA TYR A 59 15.72 -4.80 -19.70
C TYR A 59 15.50 -5.15 -21.19
N SER A 60 15.33 -6.41 -21.53
CA SER A 60 15.07 -6.84 -22.91
C SER A 60 13.67 -6.47 -23.40
N ASP A 61 12.74 -6.13 -22.50
CA ASP A 61 11.36 -5.76 -22.84
C ASP A 61 10.89 -4.50 -22.10
N GLU A 62 10.88 -3.36 -22.80
CA GLU A 62 10.43 -2.08 -22.26
C GLU A 62 8.93 -2.08 -21.91
N GLU A 63 8.12 -2.90 -22.58
CA GLU A 63 6.68 -2.96 -22.37
C GLU A 63 6.35 -3.65 -21.03
N ASP A 64 6.99 -4.79 -20.73
CA ASP A 64 6.88 -5.47 -19.42
C ASP A 64 7.33 -4.54 -18.28
N PHE A 65 8.46 -3.85 -18.44
CA PHE A 65 8.93 -2.92 -17.43
C PHE A 65 7.91 -1.82 -17.14
N ARG A 66 7.31 -1.26 -18.19
CA ARG A 66 6.32 -0.18 -18.07
C ARG A 66 5.02 -0.67 -17.43
N GLU A 67 4.57 -1.88 -17.76
CA GLU A 67 3.39 -2.48 -17.13
C GLU A 67 3.62 -2.75 -15.64
N ARG A 68 4.75 -3.37 -15.30
CA ARG A 68 5.13 -3.63 -13.90
C ARG A 68 5.29 -2.35 -13.09
N MET A 69 5.89 -1.30 -13.67
CA MET A 69 6.00 0.00 -13.03
C MET A 69 4.63 0.65 -12.81
N ASN A 70 3.71 0.52 -13.76
CA ASN A 70 2.34 1.02 -13.61
C ASN A 70 1.62 0.29 -12.45
N TRP A 71 1.73 -1.03 -12.36
CA TRP A 71 1.21 -1.80 -11.22
C TRP A 71 1.83 -1.37 -9.89
N SER A 72 3.16 -1.24 -9.86
CA SER A 72 3.88 -0.75 -8.67
C SER A 72 3.36 0.60 -8.21
N LEU A 73 3.22 1.56 -9.13
CA LEU A 73 2.76 2.90 -8.80
C LEU A 73 1.29 2.91 -8.35
N GLN A 74 0.41 2.10 -8.96
CA GLN A 74 -0.98 1.97 -8.52
C GLN A 74 -1.09 1.38 -7.11
N LEU A 75 -0.34 0.31 -6.84
CA LEU A 75 -0.29 -0.33 -5.53
C LEU A 75 0.29 0.59 -4.45
N PHE A 76 1.36 1.32 -4.77
CA PHE A 76 1.95 2.31 -3.87
C PHE A 76 0.96 3.42 -3.53
N LEU A 77 0.31 3.99 -4.54
CA LEU A 77 -0.66 5.07 -4.37
C LEU A 77 -1.90 4.62 -3.58
N PHE A 78 -2.34 3.37 -3.73
CA PHE A 78 -3.42 2.81 -2.91
C PHE A 78 -2.96 2.49 -1.48
N GLY A 79 -1.81 1.83 -1.34
CA GLY A 79 -1.32 1.32 -0.06
C GLY A 79 -0.88 2.41 0.91
N LEU A 80 -0.28 3.49 0.40
CA LEU A 80 0.22 4.60 1.22
C LEU A 80 -0.86 5.22 2.13
N PRO A 81 -2.01 5.71 1.64
CA PRO A 81 -3.05 6.27 2.51
C PRO A 81 -3.66 5.25 3.48
N CYS A 82 -3.85 3.99 3.06
CA CYS A 82 -4.33 2.92 3.95
C CYS A 82 -3.35 2.64 5.10
N PHE A 83 -2.04 2.59 4.81
CA PHE A 83 -1.01 2.37 5.80
C PHE A 83 -0.88 3.56 6.77
N LEU A 84 -0.99 4.79 6.27
CA LEU A 84 -1.02 5.99 7.11
C LEU A 84 -2.24 6.00 8.06
N ALA A 85 -3.40 5.56 7.59
CA ALA A 85 -4.58 5.40 8.43
C ALA A 85 -4.36 4.36 9.53
N PHE A 86 -3.76 3.20 9.21
CA PHE A 86 -3.33 2.21 10.21
C PHE A 86 -2.41 2.83 11.26
N LEU A 87 -1.35 3.55 10.84
CA LEU A 87 -0.39 4.17 11.77
C LEU A 87 -1.08 5.18 12.70
N ALA A 88 -2.03 5.96 12.19
CA ALA A 88 -2.78 6.91 12.98
C ALA A 88 -3.63 6.22 14.06
N ILE A 89 -4.37 5.16 13.69
CA ILE A 89 -5.19 4.38 14.64
C ILE A 89 -4.31 3.71 15.68
N TYR A 90 -3.23 3.05 15.24
CA TYR A 90 -2.29 2.36 16.13
C TYR A 90 -1.70 3.33 17.16
N TYR A 91 -1.26 4.52 16.72
CA TYR A 91 -0.71 5.53 17.62
C TYR A 91 -1.73 6.06 18.63
N LEU A 92 -3.00 6.21 18.23
CA LEU A 92 -4.07 6.66 19.12
C LEU A 92 -4.46 5.61 20.17
N ASN A 93 -4.41 4.32 19.82
CA ASN A 93 -4.79 3.21 20.70
C ASN A 93 -3.63 2.65 21.55
N ALA A 94 -2.37 2.90 21.16
CA ALA A 94 -1.19 2.47 21.92
C ALA A 94 -0.88 3.36 23.14
N LYS A 95 -1.66 4.43 23.35
CA LYS A 95 -1.70 5.22 24.59
C LYS A 95 -2.74 4.64 25.55
#